data_AF-A0A916A6F2-F1
#
_entry.id   AF-A0A916A6F2-F1
#
_cell.length_a   1.000
_cell.length_b   1.000
_cell.length_c   1.000
_cell.angle_alpha   90.00
_cell.angle_beta   90.00
_cell.angle_gamma   90.00
#
_symmetry.space_group_name_H-M   'P 1'
#
loop_
_entity.id
_entity.type
_entity.pdbx_description
1 polymer ?
#
loop_
_entity_poly.entity_id
_entity_poly.type
_entity_poly.pdbx_seq_one_letter_code
_entity_poly.pdbx_strand_id
1 'polypeptide(L)'
;MQALNAPLEARLVERLLQMVGLAFADSCARLGEAGTRRQVEQAIARADAWGMVTEQQTAFVVWLLFRWGAAFDTEPRLAALRELLQVAGVSGDEKLALATRRLAADGLA
;
A
#
# COMPACT_ATOMS: atom_id res chain seq x y z
N MET A 1 2.31 9.62 17.71
CA MET A 1 1.71 8.29 17.47
C MET A 1 1.24 7.72 18.78
N GLN A 2 -0.07 7.52 18.97
CA GLN A 2 -0.52 6.43 19.85
C GLN A 2 -0.34 5.16 19.02
N ALA A 3 0.47 4.23 19.51
CA ALA A 3 0.54 2.90 18.91
C ALA A 3 -0.90 2.37 18.80
N LEU A 4 -1.29 1.94 17.61
CA LEU A 4 -2.45 1.05 17.52
C LEU A 4 -2.11 -0.11 18.45
N ASN A 5 -3.01 -0.45 19.37
CA ASN A 5 -2.78 -1.55 20.32
C ASN A 5 -2.19 -2.75 19.56
N ALA A 6 -1.07 -3.33 20.02
CA ALA A 6 -0.35 -4.39 19.29
C ALA A 6 -1.25 -5.52 18.73
N PRO A 7 -2.36 -5.92 19.40
CA PRO A 7 -3.34 -6.86 18.83
C PRO A 7 -4.09 -6.36 17.58
N LEU A 8 -4.36 -5.07 17.44
CA LEU A 8 -4.99 -4.48 16.26
C LEU A 8 -4.04 -4.44 15.07
N GLU A 9 -2.77 -4.09 15.29
CA GLU A 9 -1.74 -4.10 14.23
C GLU A 9 -1.52 -5.52 13.70
N ALA A 10 -1.44 -6.51 14.59
CA ALA A 10 -1.30 -7.91 14.20
C ALA A 10 -2.48 -8.39 13.33
N ARG A 11 -3.72 -8.05 13.72
CA ARG A 11 -4.92 -8.38 12.93
C ARG A 11 -4.94 -7.70 11.56
N LEU A 12 -4.51 -6.45 11.49
CA LEU A 12 -4.39 -5.73 10.22
C LEU A 12 -3.38 -6.43 9.31
N VAL A 13 -2.20 -6.76 9.82
CA VAL A 13 -1.17 -7.48 9.07
C VAL A 13 -1.70 -8.83 8.56
N GLU A 14 -2.39 -9.60 9.39
CA GLU A 14 -2.98 -10.89 8.97
C GLU A 14 -4.01 -10.73 7.85
N ARG A 15 -4.89 -9.72 7.93
CA ARG A 15 -5.89 -9.45 6.87
C ARG A 15 -5.22 -9.02 5.57
N LEU A 16 -4.18 -8.19 5.65
CA LEU A 16 -3.42 -7.75 4.49
C LEU A 16 -2.63 -8.92 3.85
N LEU A 17 -2.07 -9.81 4.67
CA LEU A 17 -1.42 -11.05 4.20
C LEU A 17 -2.40 -11.97 3.46
N GLN A 18 -3.61 -12.15 3.98
CA GLN A 18 -4.66 -12.90 3.30
C GLN A 18 -5.05 -12.26 1.96
N MET A 19 -5.23 -10.94 1.95
CA MET A 19 -5.55 -10.18 0.74
C MET A 19 -4.48 -10.38 -0.35
N VAL A 20 -3.19 -10.24 -0.03
CA VAL A 20 -2.11 -10.42 -1.03
C VAL A 20 -1.91 -11.88 -1.42
N GLY A 21 -2.17 -12.83 -0.52
CA GLY A 21 -2.16 -14.25 -0.84
C GLY A 21 -3.19 -14.62 -1.92
N LEU A 22 -4.36 -13.99 -1.87
CA LEU A 22 -5.42 -14.18 -2.88
C LEU A 22 -5.17 -13.41 -4.18
N ALA A 23 -4.71 -12.16 -4.08
CA ALA A 23 -4.57 -11.28 -5.24
C ALA A 23 -3.22 -11.41 -5.99
N PHE A 24 -2.17 -11.86 -5.31
CA PHE A 24 -0.79 -11.85 -5.82
C PHE A 24 -0.01 -13.13 -5.45
N ALA A 25 -0.63 -14.29 -5.61
CA ALA A 25 -0.06 -15.59 -5.23
C ALA A 25 1.37 -15.81 -5.76
N ASP A 26 1.63 -15.46 -7.03
CA ASP A 26 2.97 -15.60 -7.62
C ASP A 26 4.02 -14.70 -6.96
N SER A 27 3.64 -13.48 -6.58
CA SER A 27 4.54 -12.55 -5.86
C SER A 27 4.84 -13.08 -4.46
N CYS A 28 3.82 -13.55 -3.75
CA CYS A 28 3.97 -14.17 -2.43
C CYS A 28 4.87 -15.42 -2.49
N ALA A 29 4.70 -16.25 -3.52
CA ALA A 29 5.51 -17.44 -3.74
C ALA A 29 7.00 -17.10 -3.98
N ARG A 30 7.28 -16.05 -4.75
CA ARG A 30 8.66 -15.58 -5.00
C ARG A 30 9.32 -14.96 -3.77
N LEU A 31 8.55 -14.22 -2.96
CA LEU A 31 9.05 -13.55 -1.76
C LEU A 31 9.18 -14.48 -0.56
N GLY A 32 8.40 -15.56 -0.54
CA GLY A 32 8.20 -16.40 0.64
C GLY A 32 7.42 -15.69 1.74
N GLU A 33 7.10 -16.41 2.82
CA GLU A 33 6.29 -15.89 3.93
C GLU A 33 6.95 -14.67 4.59
N ALA A 34 8.22 -14.77 4.95
CA ALA A 34 8.96 -13.69 5.61
C ALA A 34 9.09 -12.45 4.72
N GLY A 35 9.33 -12.63 3.41
CA GLY A 35 9.41 -11.53 2.45
C GLY A 35 8.05 -10.84 2.25
N THR A 36 6.98 -11.63 2.16
CA THR A 36 5.60 -11.13 2.04
C THR A 36 5.21 -10.30 3.26
N ARG A 37 5.47 -10.82 4.47
CA ARG A 37 5.24 -10.11 5.74
C ARG A 37 6.00 -8.79 5.80
N ARG A 38 7.31 -8.82 5.50
CA ARG A 38 8.15 -7.62 5.49
C ARG A 38 7.63 -6.57 4.51
N GLN A 39 7.15 -6.99 3.34
CA GLN A 39 6.60 -6.05 2.35
C GLN A 39 5.28 -5.42 2.81
N VAL A 40 4.41 -6.20 3.48
CA VAL A 40 3.18 -5.67 4.10
C VAL A 40 3.53 -4.66 5.20
N GLU A 41 4.48 -4.97 6.08
CA GLU A 41 4.94 -4.05 7.13
C GLU A 41 5.53 -2.75 6.55
N GLN A 42 6.30 -2.84 5.46
CA GLN A 42 6.80 -1.68 4.74
C GLN A 42 5.67 -0.83 4.13
N ALA A 43 4.63 -1.47 3.60
CA ALA A 43 3.48 -0.77 3.06
C ALA A 43 2.69 -0.03 4.15
N ILE A 44 2.53 -0.63 5.34
CA ILE A 44 1.91 0.02 6.51
C ILE A 44 2.71 1.27 6.92
N ALA A 45 4.04 1.13 7.04
CA ALA A 45 4.89 2.26 7.40
C ALA A 45 4.85 3.40 6.35
N ARG A 46 4.76 3.06 5.07
CA ARG A 46 4.60 4.06 3.98
C ARG A 46 3.23 4.74 4.03
N ALA A 47 2.17 3.96 4.25
CA ALA A 47 0.83 4.49 4.36
C ALA A 47 0.74 5.50 5.51
N ASP A 48 1.29 5.16 6.68
CA ASP A 48 1.36 6.08 7.83
C ASP A 48 2.14 7.37 7.50
N ALA A 49 3.32 7.24 6.86
CA ALA A 49 4.12 8.39 6.43
C ALA A 49 3.39 9.30 5.41
N TRP A 50 2.45 8.75 4.66
CA TRP A 50 1.60 9.48 3.70
C TRP A 50 0.29 9.97 4.30
N GLY A 51 0.04 9.78 5.60
CA GLY A 51 -1.24 10.13 6.24
C GLY A 51 -2.41 9.26 5.79
N MET A 52 -2.11 8.07 5.29
CA MET A 52 -3.05 7.03 4.86
C MET A 52 -3.24 6.00 5.98
N VAL A 53 -4.03 6.37 6.99
CA VAL A 53 -4.12 5.67 8.29
C VAL A 53 -5.28 4.68 8.41
N THR A 54 -6.16 4.55 7.42
CA THR A 54 -7.26 3.57 7.47
C THR A 54 -6.86 2.22 6.88
N GLU A 55 -7.59 1.16 7.24
CA GLU A 55 -7.37 -0.19 6.69
C GLU A 55 -7.47 -0.20 5.16
N GLN A 56 -8.48 0.47 4.59
CA GLN A 56 -8.68 0.56 3.14
C GLN A 56 -7.52 1.30 2.45
N GLN A 57 -7.07 2.41 3.03
CA GLN A 57 -5.95 3.20 2.51
C GLN A 57 -4.64 2.39 2.58
N THR A 58 -4.43 1.66 3.68
CA THR A 58 -3.27 0.77 3.84
C THR A 58 -3.31 -0.39 2.84
N ALA A 59 -4.47 -1.01 2.65
CA ALA A 59 -4.67 -2.08 1.68
C ALA A 59 -4.35 -1.62 0.25
N PHE A 60 -4.72 -0.38 -0.09
CA PHE A 60 -4.34 0.23 -1.37
C PHE A 60 -2.83 0.34 -1.51
N VAL A 61 -2.11 0.86 -0.51
CA VAL A 61 -0.64 0.96 -0.55
C VAL A 61 0.02 -0.43 -0.66
N VAL A 62 -0.48 -1.43 0.07
CA VAL A 62 -0.03 -2.83 -0.08
C VAL A 62 -0.21 -3.30 -1.53
N TRP A 63 -1.40 -3.07 -2.11
CA TRP A 63 -1.68 -3.44 -3.49
C TRP A 63 -0.71 -2.76 -4.48
N LEU A 64 -0.39 -1.47 -4.30
CA LEU A 64 0.61 -0.76 -5.12
C LEU A 64 1.99 -1.46 -5.07
N LEU A 65 2.47 -1.79 -3.87
CA LEU A 65 3.78 -2.43 -3.68
C LEU A 65 3.84 -3.84 -4.29
N PHE A 66 2.75 -4.61 -4.24
CA PHE A 66 2.70 -5.94 -4.84
C PHE A 66 2.52 -5.90 -6.35
N ARG A 67 1.82 -4.87 -6.87
CA ARG A 67 1.58 -4.68 -8.31
C ARG A 67 2.83 -4.19 -9.06
N TRP A 68 3.55 -3.24 -8.49
CA TRP A 68 4.69 -2.58 -9.15
C TRP A 68 6.04 -2.76 -8.45
N GLY A 69 6.06 -3.47 -7.32
CA GLY A 69 7.28 -3.71 -6.54
C GLY A 69 7.55 -2.61 -5.51
N ALA A 70 8.48 -2.88 -4.60
CA ALA A 70 8.83 -1.96 -3.51
C ALA A 70 9.51 -0.66 -3.98
N ALA A 71 9.96 -0.62 -5.23
CA ALA A 71 10.57 0.55 -5.87
C ALA A 71 9.61 1.28 -6.83
N PHE A 72 8.29 1.04 -6.73
CA PHE A 72 7.32 1.68 -7.64
C PHE A 72 7.40 3.22 -7.61
N ASP A 73 7.85 3.79 -6.49
CA ASP A 73 8.05 5.21 -6.29
C ASP A 73 9.30 5.77 -7.01
N THR A 74 10.15 4.92 -7.58
CA THR A 74 11.26 5.36 -8.45
C THR A 74 10.95 5.22 -9.93
N GLU A 75 9.84 4.56 -10.28
CA GLU A 75 9.41 4.36 -11.66
C GLU A 75 8.96 5.69 -12.29
N PRO A 76 9.60 6.17 -13.38
CA PRO A 76 9.26 7.46 -13.99
C PRO A 76 7.79 7.57 -14.41
N ARG A 77 7.20 6.47 -14.88
CA ARG A 77 5.79 6.39 -15.28
C ARG A 77 4.81 6.51 -14.11
N LEU A 78 5.27 6.32 -12.87
CA LEU A 78 4.45 6.42 -11.65
C LEU A 78 4.76 7.70 -10.84
N ALA A 79 5.59 8.61 -11.37
CA ALA A 79 6.00 9.82 -10.65
C ALA A 79 4.81 10.67 -10.18
N ALA A 80 3.79 10.84 -11.05
CA ALA A 80 2.57 11.59 -10.70
C ALA A 80 1.76 10.92 -9.58
N LEU A 81 1.70 9.58 -9.56
CA LEU A 81 1.04 8.83 -8.49
C LEU A 81 1.79 9.00 -7.16
N ARG A 82 3.13 8.90 -7.19
CA ARG A 82 3.95 9.13 -6.00
C ARG A 82 3.75 10.53 -5.43
N GLU A 83 3.82 11.55 -6.28
CA GLU A 83 3.65 12.94 -5.87
C GLU A 83 2.31 13.13 -5.18
N LEU A 84 1.23 12.61 -5.78
CA LEU A 84 -0.11 12.63 -5.19
C LEU A 84 -0.15 12.00 -3.79
N LEU A 85 0.45 10.83 -3.60
CA LEU A 85 0.45 10.12 -2.31
C LEU A 85 1.26 10.88 -1.25
N GLN A 86 2.30 11.62 -1.65
CA GLN A 86 3.19 12.35 -0.75
C GLN A 86 2.75 13.80 -0.48
N VAL A 87 1.74 14.31 -1.18
CA VAL A 87 1.24 15.69 -0.97
C VAL A 87 0.78 15.88 0.48
N ALA A 88 1.32 16.89 1.15
CA ALA A 88 0.87 17.33 2.46
C ALA A 88 -0.44 18.14 2.37
N GLY A 89 -1.27 18.07 3.40
CA GLY A 89 -2.53 18.83 3.47
C GLY A 89 -3.70 18.21 2.70
N VAL A 90 -3.49 17.10 1.99
CA VAL A 90 -4.54 16.29 1.38
C VAL A 90 -4.83 15.09 2.29
N SER A 91 -6.10 14.81 2.55
CA SER A 91 -6.50 13.68 3.40
C SER A 91 -6.20 12.33 2.75
N GLY A 92 -6.06 11.28 3.57
CA GLY A 92 -5.87 9.91 3.06
C GLY A 92 -7.01 9.45 2.13
N ASP A 93 -8.25 9.90 2.37
CA ASP A 93 -9.40 9.56 1.53
C ASP A 93 -9.35 10.26 0.18
N GLU A 94 -8.98 11.55 0.15
CA GLU A 94 -8.77 12.29 -1.10
C GLU A 94 -7.62 11.69 -1.90
N LYS A 95 -6.51 11.32 -1.24
CA LYS A 95 -5.39 10.62 -1.88
C LYS A 95 -5.84 9.32 -2.53
N LEU A 96 -6.57 8.48 -1.80
CA LEU A 96 -7.08 7.22 -2.32
C LEU A 96 -8.00 7.42 -3.53
N ALA A 97 -8.94 8.37 -3.45
CA ALA A 97 -9.87 8.66 -4.53
C ALA A 97 -9.17 9.18 -5.80
N LEU A 98 -8.24 10.12 -5.63
CA LEU A 98 -7.46 10.68 -6.75
C LEU A 98 -6.52 9.64 -7.36
N ALA A 99 -5.87 8.82 -6.53
CA ALA A 99 -4.96 7.77 -6.98
C ALA A 99 -5.70 6.72 -7.80
N THR A 100 -6.85 6.26 -7.31
CA THR A 100 -7.70 5.30 -8.01
C THR A 100 -8.16 5.84 -9.37
N ARG A 101 -8.62 7.10 -9.42
CA ARG A 101 -9.01 7.74 -10.69
C ARG A 101 -7.85 7.86 -11.66
N ARG A 102 -6.66 8.20 -11.16
CA ARG A 102 -5.45 8.34 -11.97
C ARG A 102 -5.04 7.01 -12.58
N LEU A 103 -5.01 5.95 -11.78
CA LEU A 103 -4.71 4.60 -12.25
C LEU A 103 -5.69 4.15 -13.33
N ALA A 104 -6.99 4.42 -13.16
CA ALA A 104 -7.98 4.10 -14.18
C ALA A 104 -7.77 4.89 -15.48
N ALA A 105 -7.47 6.19 -15.39
CA ALA A 105 -7.20 7.05 -16.55
C ALA A 105 -5.92 6.63 -17.31
N ASP A 106 -4.91 6.16 -16.59
CA ASP A 106 -3.65 5.70 -17.16
C ASP A 106 -3.71 4.23 -17.65
N GLY A 107 -4.85 3.54 -17.46
CA GLY A 107 -5.01 2.11 -17.83
C GLY A 107 -4.22 1.15 -16.94
N LEU A 108 -3.97 1.55 -15.70
CA LEU A 108 -3.12 0.90 -14.71
C LEU A 108 -3.88 0.32 -13.51
N ALA A 109 -5.22 0.49 -13.47
CA ALA A 109 -6.09 -0.06 -12.43
C ALA A 109 -6.28 -1.58 -12.54
#